data_AF-A0A961MWB1-F1
#
_entry.id   AF-A0A961MWB1-F1
#
_cell.length_a   1.000
_cell.length_b   1.000
_cell.length_c   1.000
_cell.angle_alpha   90.00
_cell.angle_beta   90.00
_cell.angle_gamma   90.00
#
_symmetry.space_group_name_H-M   'P 1'
#
loop_
_entity.id
_entity.type
_entity.pdbx_description
1 polymer ?
#
loop_
_entity_poly.entity_id
_entity_poly.type
_entity_poly.pdbx_seq_one_letter_code
_entity_poly.pdbx_strand_id
1 'polypeptide(L)' 'ELEPFDAATNAAARRAAELTKAGTLVSVAGGGDTVAALNRAKAAQDFSYISTAGGAFLEWMEGKVLPGVKALGG' A
#
# COMPACT_ATOMS: atom_id res chain seq x y z
N GLU A 1 -8.81 -9.26 -8.42
CA GLU A 1 -8.09 -9.95 -9.51
C GLU A 1 -8.92 -11.01 -10.26
N LEU A 2 -10.25 -10.96 -10.15
CA LEU A 2 -11.21 -11.69 -10.99
C LEU A 2 -12.45 -10.82 -11.13
N GLU A 3 -12.89 -10.49 -12.34
CA GLU A 3 -14.22 -9.93 -12.53
C GLU A 3 -15.25 -11.03 -12.25
N PRO A 4 -16.37 -10.73 -11.54
CA PRO A 4 -16.79 -9.43 -11.02
C PRO A 4 -16.39 -9.17 -9.55
N PHE A 5 -15.54 -10.00 -8.95
CA PHE A 5 -15.19 -9.95 -7.52
C PHE A 5 -14.16 -8.87 -7.14
N ASP A 6 -13.73 -8.04 -8.10
CA ASP A 6 -12.75 -6.98 -7.89
C ASP A 6 -13.38 -5.59 -7.65
N ALA A 7 -14.69 -5.44 -7.85
CA ALA A 7 -15.39 -4.16 -7.77
C ALA A 7 -15.18 -3.45 -6.42
N ALA A 8 -15.31 -4.17 -5.31
CA ALA A 8 -15.13 -3.61 -3.98
C ALA A 8 -13.68 -3.17 -3.73
N THR A 9 -12.70 -3.97 -4.16
CA THR A 9 -11.27 -3.63 -4.06
C THR A 9 -10.95 -2.37 -4.87
N ASN A 10 -11.48 -2.27 -6.08
CA ASN A 10 -11.29 -1.11 -6.95
C ASN A 10 -11.94 0.15 -6.34
N ALA A 11 -13.14 0.03 -5.78
CA ALA A 11 -13.84 1.14 -5.13
C ALA A 11 -13.08 1.64 -3.89
N ALA A 12 -12.60 0.71 -3.04
CA ALA A 12 -11.81 1.06 -1.87
C ALA A 12 -10.48 1.76 -2.25
N ALA A 13 -9.79 1.23 -3.26
CA ALA A 13 -8.55 1.81 -3.78
C ALA A 13 -8.76 3.26 -4.28
N ARG A 14 -9.81 3.49 -5.07
CA ARG A 14 -10.14 4.82 -5.59
C ARG A 14 -10.51 5.79 -4.46
N ARG A 15 -11.29 5.33 -3.49
CA ARG A 15 -11.69 6.18 -2.36
C ARG A 15 -10.50 6.61 -1.51
N ALA A 16 -9.56 5.68 -1.26
CA ALA A 16 -8.33 5.99 -0.55
C ALA A 16 -7.48 7.02 -1.33
N ALA A 17 -7.32 6.82 -2.63
CA ALA A 17 -6.62 7.76 -3.51
C ALA A 17 -7.22 9.17 -3.49
N GLU A 18 -8.55 9.30 -3.58
CA GLU A 18 -9.25 10.58 -3.46
C GLU A 18 -8.96 11.30 -2.15
N LEU A 19 -9.04 10.58 -1.02
CA LEU A 19 -8.79 11.14 0.31
C LEU A 19 -7.33 11.55 0.49
N THR A 20 -6.41 10.81 -0.11
CA THR A 20 -4.98 11.17 -0.10
C THR A 20 -4.70 12.40 -0.94
N LYS A 21 -5.26 12.50 -2.15
CA LYS A 21 -5.19 13.72 -2.95
C LYS A 21 -5.77 14.94 -2.24
N ALA A 22 -6.85 14.74 -1.48
CA ALA A 22 -7.46 15.79 -0.66
C ALA A 22 -6.61 16.18 0.56
N GLY A 23 -5.49 15.51 0.83
CA GLY A 23 -4.62 15.76 1.99
C GLY A 23 -5.23 15.30 3.32
N THR A 24 -6.33 14.55 3.28
CA THR A 24 -7.07 14.09 4.47
C THR A 24 -6.67 12.69 4.94
N LEU A 25 -5.87 11.98 4.14
CA LEU A 25 -5.42 10.62 4.43
C LEU A 25 -3.97 10.44 3.99
N VAL A 26 -3.10 10.04 4.92
CA VAL A 26 -1.80 9.47 4.56
C VAL A 26 -2.04 8.00 4.23
N SER A 27 -1.88 7.64 2.95
CA SER A 27 -2.10 6.27 2.49
C SER A 27 -0.78 5.57 2.22
N VAL A 28 -0.63 4.40 2.84
CA VAL A 28 0.51 3.53 2.63
C VAL A 28 0.02 2.19 2.13
N ALA A 29 0.57 1.74 1.00
CA ALA A 29 0.28 0.44 0.42
C ALA A 29 1.57 -0.37 0.27
N GLY A 30 1.45 -1.69 0.40
CA GLY A 30 2.60 -2.59 0.24
C GLY A 30 2.18 -4.01 -0.14
N GLY A 31 3.10 -4.74 -0.76
CA GLY A 31 2.89 -6.10 -1.27
C GLY A 31 2.50 -6.15 -2.74
N GLY A 32 2.97 -7.19 -3.45
CA GLY A 32 2.80 -7.33 -4.90
C GLY A 32 1.35 -7.29 -5.36
N ASP A 33 0.47 -8.06 -4.72
CA ASP A 33 -0.94 -8.16 -5.09
C ASP A 33 -1.70 -6.85 -4.82
N THR A 34 -1.41 -6.19 -3.68
CA THR A 34 -1.97 -4.87 -3.37
C THR A 34 -1.58 -3.85 -4.42
N VAL A 35 -0.30 -3.80 -4.80
CA VAL A 35 0.21 -2.87 -5.82
C VAL A 35 -0.42 -3.18 -7.19
N ALA A 36 -0.56 -4.46 -7.55
CA ALA A 36 -1.24 -4.86 -8.78
C ALA A 36 -2.71 -4.39 -8.80
N ALA A 37 -3.43 -4.56 -7.70
CA ALA A 37 -4.81 -4.09 -7.57
C ALA A 37 -4.92 -2.56 -7.67
N LEU A 38 -4.04 -1.80 -7.00
CA LEU A 38 -4.02 -0.34 -7.08
C LEU A 38 -3.73 0.17 -8.50
N ASN A 39 -2.83 -0.49 -9.23
CA ASN A 39 -2.53 -0.17 -10.62
C ASN A 39 -3.73 -0.44 -11.54
N ARG A 40 -4.41 -1.58 -11.39
CA ARG A 40 -5.66 -1.89 -12.12
C ARG A 40 -6.75 -0.85 -11.83
N ALA A 41 -6.84 -0.39 -10.58
CA ALA A 41 -7.78 0.64 -10.16
C ALA A 41 -7.39 2.07 -10.61
N LYS A 42 -6.19 2.27 -11.19
CA LYS A 42 -5.57 3.58 -11.50
C LYS A 42 -5.44 4.50 -10.29
N ALA A 43 -5.25 3.91 -9.10
CA ALA A 43 -5.18 4.62 -7.83
C ALA A 43 -3.74 4.76 -7.30
N ALA A 44 -2.80 3.95 -7.80
CA ALA A 44 -1.44 3.87 -7.26
C ALA A 44 -0.70 5.22 -7.21
N GLN A 45 -0.80 6.02 -8.26
CA GLN A 45 -0.10 7.32 -8.35
C GLN A 45 -0.55 8.37 -7.31
N ASP A 46 -1.69 8.12 -6.67
CA ASP A 46 -2.33 9.05 -5.75
C ASP A 46 -2.10 8.67 -4.29
N PHE A 47 -1.39 7.58 -4.03
CA PHE A 47 -1.05 7.12 -2.68
C PHE A 47 0.19 7.85 -2.14
N SER A 48 0.27 8.02 -0.83
CA SER A 48 1.40 8.74 -0.21
C SER A 48 2.70 7.94 -0.27
N TYR A 49 2.62 6.62 -0.10
CA TYR A 49 3.78 5.73 -0.23
C TYR A 49 3.36 4.35 -0.71
N ILE A 50 4.13 3.81 -1.66
CA ILE A 50 4.00 2.42 -2.12
C ILE A 50 5.29 1.67 -1.80
N SER A 51 5.19 0.74 -0.86
CA SER A 51 6.27 -0.15 -0.46
C SER A 51 6.37 -1.36 -1.40
N THR A 52 7.58 -1.62 -1.89
CA THR A 52 7.93 -2.90 -2.54
C THR A 52 8.25 -3.97 -1.50
N ALA A 53 8.60 -3.58 -0.28
CA ALA A 53 8.73 -4.50 0.83
C ALA A 53 7.30 -4.93 1.23
N GLY A 54 6.92 -6.14 0.85
CA GLY A 54 5.64 -6.75 1.22
C GLY A 54 5.60 -7.10 2.71
N GLY A 55 5.89 -8.37 3.04
CA GLY A 55 5.82 -8.86 4.42
C GLY A 55 6.74 -8.11 5.39
N ALA A 56 7.96 -7.75 4.97
CA ALA A 56 8.89 -7.01 5.83
C ALA A 56 8.35 -5.64 6.28
N PHE A 57 7.55 -4.97 5.45
CA PHE A 57 6.93 -3.70 5.83
C PHE A 57 5.83 -3.91 6.88
N LEU A 58 5.02 -4.96 6.73
CA LEU A 58 4.00 -5.33 7.71
C LEU A 58 4.63 -5.71 9.05
N GLU A 59 5.67 -6.54 9.04
CA GLU A 59 6.40 -6.93 10.26
C GLU A 59 6.95 -5.72 11.01
N TRP A 60 7.45 -4.72 10.29
CA TRP A 60 7.89 -3.47 10.88
C TRP A 60 6.73 -2.67 11.48
N MET A 61 5.59 -2.56 10.80
CA MET A 61 4.39 -1.91 11.35
C MET A 61 3.81 -2.66 12.57
N GLU A 62 4.01 -3.97 12.66
CA GLU A 62 3.71 -4.77 13.86
C GLU A 62 4.66 -4.48 15.04
N GLY A 63 5.66 -3.60 14.84
CA GLY A 63 6.64 -3.22 15.85
C GLY A 63 7.86 -4.13 15.92
N LYS A 64 8.02 -5.05 14.97
CA LYS A 64 9.21 -5.92 14.92
C LYS A 64 10.42 -5.11 14.44
N VAL A 65 11.57 -5.43 15.02
CA VAL A 65 12.85 -4.88 14.57
C VAL A 65 13.21 -5.53 13.24
N LEU A 66 13.41 -4.71 12.21
CA LEU A 66 13.96 -5.19 10.94
C LEU A 66 15.48 -5.36 11.07
N PRO A 67 16.03 -6.59 11.00
CA PRO A 67 17.46 -6.82 11.23
C PRO A 67 18.33 -6.08 10.22
N GLY A 68 17.90 -6.01 8.95
CA GLY A 68 18.63 -5.29 7.90
C GLY A 68 18.70 -3.78 8.12
N VAL A 69 17.64 -3.17 8.67
CA VAL A 69 17.65 -1.73 9.02
C VAL A 69 18.49 -1.49 10.27
N LYS A 70 18.37 -2.37 11.28
CA LYS A 70 19.18 -2.29 12.51
C LYS A 70 20.68 -2.36 12.23
N ALA A 71 21.10 -3.19 11.28
CA ALA A 71 22.51 -3.33 10.90
C ALA A 71 23.12 -2.03 10.32
N LEU A 72 22.30 -1.10 9.83
CA LEU A 72 22.75 0.21 9.32
C LEU A 72 22.88 1.28 10.41
N GLY A 73 22.36 1.01 11.62
CA GLY A 73 22.13 2.01 12.66
C GLY A 73 23.35 2.47 13.46
N GLY A 74 24.47 1.73 13.43
CA GLY A 74 25.63 1.99 14.29
C GLY A 74 25.39 1.59 15.75
#